data_AF-A0A2R6EC73-F1
#
_entry.id   AF-A0A2R6EC73-F1
#
_cell.length_a   1.000
_cell.length_b   1.000
_cell.length_c   1.000
_cell.angle_alpha   90.00
_cell.angle_beta   90.00
_cell.angle_gamma   90.00
#
_symmetry.space_group_name_H-M   'P 1'
#
loop_
_entity.id
_entity.type
_entity.pdbx_description
1 polymer ?
#
loop_
_entity_poly.entity_id
_entity_poly.type
_entity_poly.pdbx_seq_one_letter_code
_entity_poly.pdbx_strand_id
1 'polypeptide(L)'
;MGASESVVDTVRLSVENVGGIDETTVAFSGGVTVLTGRNATNRTSLLQAVMAGLGSENASLKGDAEEGRVELTVGEETYTRTLRRVDGEIRASGDPYLADPTLADLFVFLLESNDARRAVELGGDLREIIMRPVDTETIEEEIVELQAERDDIEERLDELESLQRRLPDLEQRRTDLTEEIEDTEAELEEVREAIDAADQEVGATRDQEAELEAALAEFREARSDLEDVRYNVETERESIAALDDEVAELESELTDLPEEPMAEVGEVKGRIEELRERRESLDDTVTDLQKVIEFNEEMLEGASSEVAGALREDDGP
;
A
#
# COMPACT_ATOMS: atom_id res chain seq x y z
N MET A 1 -53.25 64.12 16.60
CA MET A 1 -53.51 65.58 16.48
C MET A 1 -53.94 66.10 17.84
N GLY A 2 -52.97 66.32 18.73
CA GLY A 2 -53.11 67.32 19.78
C GLY A 2 -52.50 68.58 19.21
N ALA A 3 -53.25 69.68 19.20
CA ALA A 3 -52.68 70.99 18.89
C ALA A 3 -51.64 71.29 19.98
N SER A 4 -50.36 71.14 19.65
CA SER A 4 -49.29 71.69 20.47
C SER A 4 -49.56 73.18 20.55
N GLU A 5 -49.78 73.70 21.75
CA GLU A 5 -49.64 75.12 22.04
C GLU A 5 -48.27 75.54 21.48
N SER A 6 -48.28 76.32 20.40
CA SER A 6 -47.07 76.97 19.92
C SER A 6 -46.72 78.01 20.97
N VAL A 7 -45.81 77.67 21.87
CA VAL A 7 -44.99 78.69 22.55
C VAL A 7 -44.47 79.56 21.42
N VAL A 8 -44.87 80.83 21.39
CA VAL A 8 -44.34 81.77 20.42
C VAL A 8 -42.90 81.98 20.85
N ASP A 9 -41.99 81.17 20.33
CA ASP A 9 -40.58 81.30 20.62
C ASP A 9 -40.15 82.69 20.19
N THR A 10 -39.95 83.55 21.19
CA THR A 10 -39.47 84.89 20.96
C THR A 10 -37.98 84.75 20.68
N VAL A 11 -37.58 85.16 19.49
CA VAL A 11 -36.17 85.14 19.08
C VAL A 11 -35.61 86.52 19.37
N ARG A 12 -34.56 86.61 20.19
CA ARG A 12 -33.84 87.86 20.43
C ARG A 12 -32.46 87.77 19.77
N LEU A 13 -32.11 88.79 19.00
CA LEU A 13 -30.81 88.93 18.36
C LEU A 13 -30.13 90.18 18.89
N SER A 14 -28.98 90.03 19.51
CA SER A 14 -28.05 91.11 19.85
C SER A 14 -26.86 91.07 18.90
N VAL A 15 -26.45 92.22 18.37
CA VAL A 15 -25.43 92.33 17.32
C VAL A 15 -24.51 93.49 17.65
N GLU A 16 -23.22 93.26 17.57
CA GLU A 16 -22.15 94.23 17.75
C GLU A 16 -21.16 94.15 16.58
N ASN A 17 -20.87 95.28 15.93
CA ASN A 17 -19.87 95.43 14.88
C ASN A 17 -20.01 94.49 13.66
N VAL A 18 -21.23 94.08 13.29
CA VAL A 18 -21.48 93.23 12.12
C VAL A 18 -22.04 94.05 10.95
N GLY A 19 -21.43 93.91 9.77
CA GLY A 19 -21.80 94.66 8.56
C GLY A 19 -21.70 96.17 8.78
N GLY A 20 -22.80 96.90 8.61
CA GLY A 20 -22.90 98.33 8.90
C GLY A 20 -23.43 98.67 10.30
N ILE A 21 -23.56 97.69 11.20
CA ILE A 21 -24.16 97.87 12.53
C ILE A 21 -23.05 98.06 13.58
N ASP A 22 -23.15 99.15 14.36
CA ASP A 22 -22.35 99.36 15.58
C ASP A 22 -22.84 98.45 16.71
N GLU A 23 -24.08 98.65 17.14
CA GLU A 23 -24.77 97.85 18.15
C GLU A 23 -26.28 97.86 17.86
N THR A 24 -26.94 96.71 17.91
CA THR A 24 -28.39 96.64 17.86
C THR A 24 -28.92 95.40 18.58
N THR A 25 -30.12 95.55 19.16
CA THR A 25 -30.87 94.41 19.69
C THR A 25 -32.27 94.43 19.10
N VAL A 26 -32.67 93.33 18.49
CA VAL A 26 -33.99 93.14 17.89
C VAL A 26 -34.63 91.88 18.44
N ALA A 27 -35.96 91.88 18.51
CA ALA A 27 -36.74 90.71 18.90
C ALA A 27 -37.76 90.40 17.81
N PHE A 28 -37.90 89.11 17.52
CA PHE A 28 -38.81 88.56 16.53
C PHE A 28 -39.77 87.60 17.22
N SER A 29 -40.99 87.52 16.70
CA SER A 29 -41.97 86.49 17.03
C SER A 29 -42.27 85.67 15.79
N GLY A 30 -42.78 84.46 15.97
CA GLY A 30 -43.23 83.63 14.84
C GLY A 30 -44.19 84.39 13.90
N GLY A 31 -43.97 84.25 12.60
CA GLY A 31 -44.73 84.95 11.55
C GLY A 31 -43.85 85.82 10.64
N VAL A 32 -44.48 86.76 9.93
CA VAL A 32 -43.77 87.65 8.99
C VAL A 32 -43.26 88.88 9.71
N THR A 33 -41.94 89.03 9.78
CA THR A 33 -41.29 90.24 10.29
C THR A 33 -41.03 91.22 9.13
N VAL A 34 -41.53 92.46 9.25
CA VAL A 34 -41.27 93.52 8.27
C VAL A 34 -40.13 94.42 8.76
N LEU A 35 -38.99 94.39 8.07
CA LEU A 35 -37.88 95.29 8.34
C LEU A 35 -38.14 96.68 7.71
N THR A 36 -38.57 97.63 8.54
CA THR A 36 -38.80 99.03 8.13
C THR A 36 -37.66 99.94 8.60
N GLY A 37 -37.14 100.80 7.72
CA GLY A 37 -36.02 101.69 8.07
C GLY A 37 -35.61 102.66 6.95
N ARG A 38 -35.11 103.84 7.33
CA ARG A 38 -34.78 104.98 6.43
C ARG A 38 -33.54 104.74 5.56
N ASN A 39 -32.60 103.90 6.00
CA ASN A 39 -31.38 103.56 5.26
C ASN A 39 -31.45 102.11 4.79
N ALA A 40 -31.21 101.87 3.50
CA ALA A 40 -31.10 100.53 2.94
C ALA A 40 -29.91 99.74 3.54
N THR A 41 -28.87 100.45 3.99
CA THR A 41 -27.59 99.91 4.45
C THR A 41 -27.69 98.93 5.62
N ASN A 42 -28.60 99.14 6.57
CA ASN A 42 -28.64 98.32 7.80
C ASN A 42 -29.53 97.07 7.68
N ARG A 43 -30.31 96.93 6.59
CA ARG A 43 -31.20 95.76 6.41
C ARG A 43 -30.41 94.52 6.06
N THR A 44 -29.52 94.64 5.06
CA THR A 44 -28.62 93.56 4.67
C THR A 44 -27.68 93.21 5.82
N SER A 45 -27.16 94.19 6.55
CA SER A 45 -26.31 93.93 7.72
C SER A 45 -27.04 93.21 8.85
N LEU A 46 -28.32 93.50 9.08
CA LEU A 46 -29.12 92.77 10.05
C LEU A 46 -29.36 91.32 9.61
N LEU A 47 -29.64 91.09 8.32
CA LEU A 47 -29.79 89.74 7.77
C LEU A 47 -28.47 88.96 7.82
N GLN A 48 -27.33 89.60 7.57
CA GLN A 48 -26.00 89.01 7.76
C GLN A 48 -25.73 88.65 9.23
N ALA A 49 -26.20 89.47 10.17
CA ALA A 49 -26.09 89.15 11.59
C ALA A 49 -26.96 87.95 11.97
N VAL A 50 -28.18 87.84 11.42
CA VAL A 50 -29.01 86.64 11.58
C VAL A 50 -28.30 85.41 11.00
N MET A 51 -27.73 85.51 9.80
CA MET A 51 -26.95 84.43 9.17
C MET A 51 -25.77 84.00 10.05
N ALA A 52 -25.01 84.95 10.61
CA ALA A 52 -23.89 84.67 11.52
C ALA A 52 -24.34 83.95 12.79
N GLY A 53 -25.45 84.38 13.40
CA GLY A 53 -26.02 83.72 14.58
C GLY A 53 -26.55 82.30 14.27
N LEU A 54 -27.01 82.09 13.04
CA LEU A 54 -27.42 80.78 12.55
C LEU A 54 -26.23 79.90 12.09
N GLY A 55 -25.01 80.42 12.07
CA GLY A 55 -23.79 79.65 11.82
C GLY A 55 -23.11 79.89 10.47
N SER A 56 -23.72 80.66 9.57
CA SER A 56 -23.14 81.00 8.26
C SER A 56 -21.80 81.73 8.42
N GLU A 57 -20.87 81.42 7.52
CA GLU A 57 -19.59 82.13 7.39
C GLU A 57 -19.69 83.35 6.46
N ASN A 58 -20.82 83.50 5.75
CA ASN A 58 -21.06 84.58 4.78
C ASN A 58 -21.51 85.90 5.45
N ALA A 59 -20.88 86.25 6.56
CA ALA A 59 -21.15 87.48 7.31
C ALA A 59 -19.92 88.39 7.34
N SER A 60 -20.14 89.68 7.11
CA SER A 60 -19.09 90.69 7.13
C SER A 60 -18.96 91.38 8.49
N LEU A 61 -17.74 91.73 8.87
CA LEU A 61 -17.44 92.59 10.01
C LEU A 61 -17.48 94.06 9.58
N LYS A 62 -17.83 94.96 10.51
CA LYS A 62 -17.76 96.40 10.26
C LYS A 62 -16.35 96.84 9.87
N GLY A 63 -16.25 97.75 8.90
CA GLY A 63 -14.97 98.10 8.26
C GLY A 63 -13.91 98.60 9.24
N ASP A 64 -14.33 99.36 10.24
CA ASP A 64 -13.51 99.95 11.31
C ASP A 64 -13.41 99.09 12.58
N ALA A 65 -13.99 97.90 12.62
CA ALA A 65 -13.92 96.99 13.77
C ALA A 65 -12.91 95.86 13.57
N GLU A 66 -12.27 95.44 14.65
CA GLU A 66 -11.37 94.26 14.70
C GLU A 66 -12.11 92.99 15.15
N GLU A 67 -13.19 93.15 15.91
CA GLU A 67 -14.03 92.09 16.46
C GLU A 67 -15.52 92.49 16.44
N GLY A 68 -16.39 91.52 16.19
CA GLY A 68 -17.83 91.65 16.24
C GLY A 68 -18.48 90.43 16.85
N ARG A 69 -19.68 90.61 17.40
CA ARG A 69 -20.37 89.60 18.18
C ARG A 69 -21.84 89.53 17.78
N VAL A 70 -22.36 88.33 17.69
CA VAL A 70 -23.77 88.03 17.54
C VAL A 70 -24.18 87.12 18.68
N GLU A 71 -25.25 87.46 19.35
CA GLU A 71 -25.90 86.64 20.35
C GLU A 71 -27.34 86.42 19.91
N LEU A 72 -27.71 85.17 19.66
CA LEU A 72 -29.04 84.76 19.21
C LEU A 72 -29.67 83.93 20.32
N THR A 73 -30.73 84.43 20.93
CA THR A 73 -31.53 83.69 21.91
C THR A 73 -32.81 83.19 21.25
N VAL A 74 -33.06 81.90 21.31
CA VAL A 74 -34.30 81.26 20.83
C VAL A 74 -34.92 80.54 22.03
N GLY A 75 -36.05 81.05 22.53
CA GLY A 75 -36.64 80.53 23.76
C GLY A 75 -35.71 80.74 24.96
N GLU A 76 -35.24 79.64 25.57
CA GLU A 76 -34.30 79.65 26.70
C GLU A 76 -32.83 79.45 26.27
N GLU A 77 -32.59 79.03 25.03
CA GLU A 77 -31.25 78.71 24.54
C GLU A 77 -30.59 79.95 23.93
N THR A 78 -29.30 80.14 24.20
CA THR A 78 -28.52 81.27 23.69
C THR A 78 -27.29 80.78 22.93
N TYR A 79 -27.21 81.19 21.68
CA TYR A 79 -26.17 80.86 20.72
C TYR A 79 -25.30 82.09 20.49
N THR A 80 -24.01 81.88 20.30
CA THR A 80 -23.04 82.98 20.17
C THR A 80 -22.16 82.79 18.95
N ARG A 81 -21.93 83.89 18.23
CA ARG A 81 -20.94 83.95 17.17
C ARG A 81 -20.05 85.15 17.37
N THR A 82 -18.75 84.94 17.32
CA THR A 82 -17.74 86.00 17.33
C THR A 82 -17.02 85.99 15.98
N LEU A 83 -17.01 87.14 15.32
CA LEU A 83 -16.28 87.41 14.09
C LEU A 83 -15.01 88.18 14.43
N ARG A 84 -13.84 87.68 14.04
CA ARG A 84 -12.55 88.34 14.26
C ARG A 84 -11.79 88.50 12.96
N ARG A 85 -11.23 89.69 12.74
CA ARG A 85 -10.34 89.95 11.59
C ARG A 85 -8.94 89.43 11.90
N VAL A 86 -8.46 88.47 11.12
CA VAL A 86 -7.12 87.86 11.22
C VAL A 86 -6.49 87.90 9.83
N ASP A 87 -5.35 88.59 9.69
CA ASP A 87 -4.60 88.71 8.42
C ASP A 87 -5.42 89.19 7.21
N GLY A 88 -6.46 89.98 7.46
CA GLY A 88 -7.37 90.50 6.42
C GLY A 88 -8.56 89.59 6.11
N GLU A 89 -8.62 88.39 6.68
CA GLU A 89 -9.75 87.47 6.60
C GLU A 89 -10.63 87.54 7.86
N ILE A 90 -11.92 87.26 7.72
CA ILE A 90 -12.84 87.19 8.85
C ILE A 90 -12.96 85.74 9.27
N ARG A 91 -12.58 85.42 10.51
CA ARG A 91 -12.78 84.10 11.11
C ARG A 91 -13.93 84.15 12.10
N ALA A 92 -14.83 83.20 11.99
CA ALA A 92 -16.00 83.09 12.84
C ALA A 92 -15.83 81.93 13.83
N SER A 93 -16.13 82.18 15.10
CA SER A 93 -16.01 81.21 16.20
C SER A 93 -17.20 81.32 17.14
N GLY A 94 -17.39 80.35 18.05
CA GLY A 94 -18.51 80.31 18.98
C GLY A 94 -19.43 79.12 18.71
N ASP A 95 -20.59 79.14 19.35
CA ASP A 95 -21.62 78.09 19.29
C ASP A 95 -22.87 78.64 18.60
N PRO A 96 -22.98 78.49 17.27
CA PRO A 96 -24.12 78.97 16.49
C PRO A 96 -25.36 78.07 16.64
N TYR A 97 -26.51 78.55 16.15
CA TYR A 97 -27.76 77.77 16.20
C TYR A 97 -27.72 76.48 15.36
N LEU A 98 -27.13 76.51 14.16
CA LEU A 98 -26.98 75.33 13.31
C LEU A 98 -25.56 74.77 13.45
N ALA A 99 -25.46 73.47 13.68
CA ALA A 99 -24.18 72.76 13.66
C ALA A 99 -23.58 72.70 12.23
N ASP A 100 -24.44 72.60 11.22
CA ASP A 100 -24.07 72.68 9.80
C ASP A 100 -24.98 73.71 9.10
N PRO A 101 -24.45 74.88 8.71
CA PRO A 101 -25.22 75.91 8.02
C PRO A 101 -25.39 75.63 6.52
N THR A 102 -24.80 74.57 5.94
CA THR A 102 -24.75 74.35 4.48
C THR A 102 -26.13 74.41 3.82
N LEU A 103 -27.14 73.72 4.36
CA LEU A 103 -28.50 73.77 3.81
C LEU A 103 -29.14 75.17 3.93
N ALA A 104 -28.84 75.88 5.03
CA ALA A 104 -29.35 77.22 5.23
C ALA A 104 -28.69 78.22 4.28
N ASP A 105 -27.36 78.12 4.08
CA ASP A 105 -26.59 78.90 3.12
C ASP A 105 -27.05 78.69 1.68
N LEU A 106 -27.49 77.48 1.33
CA LEU A 106 -27.99 77.17 -0.01
C LEU A 106 -29.45 77.59 -0.23
N PHE A 107 -30.35 77.32 0.72
CA PHE A 107 -31.80 77.39 0.46
C PHE A 107 -32.58 78.38 1.34
N VAL A 108 -32.02 78.83 2.46
CA VAL A 108 -32.72 79.72 3.41
C VAL A 108 -32.21 81.15 3.30
N PHE A 109 -30.90 81.34 3.21
CA PHE A 109 -30.25 82.64 3.17
C PHE A 109 -30.18 83.19 1.75
N LEU A 110 -31.32 83.64 1.21
CA LEU A 110 -31.44 84.11 -0.17
C LEU A 110 -30.95 85.57 -0.39
N LEU A 111 -29.84 85.95 0.25
CA LEU A 111 -29.17 87.24 0.00
C LEU A 111 -28.45 87.24 -1.35
N GLU A 112 -27.94 88.40 -1.77
CA GLU A 112 -27.19 88.55 -3.02
C GLU A 112 -25.98 87.60 -3.14
N SER A 113 -25.38 87.22 -2.03
CA SER A 113 -24.24 86.29 -1.98
C SER A 113 -24.63 84.81 -2.14
N ASN A 114 -25.92 84.47 -2.09
CA ASN A 114 -26.39 83.08 -2.15
C ASN A 114 -26.11 82.45 -3.52
N ASP A 115 -25.47 81.28 -3.50
CA ASP A 115 -25.10 80.54 -4.71
C ASP A 115 -26.31 80.17 -5.57
N ALA A 116 -27.37 79.62 -4.96
CA ALA A 116 -28.55 79.16 -5.68
C ALA A 116 -29.28 80.33 -6.38
N ARG A 117 -29.43 81.45 -5.67
CA ARG A 117 -30.01 82.69 -6.21
C ARG A 117 -29.17 83.25 -7.35
N ARG A 118 -27.84 83.36 -7.17
CA ARG A 118 -26.93 83.83 -8.21
C ARG A 118 -26.97 82.93 -9.43
N ALA A 119 -27.02 81.62 -9.26
CA ALA A 119 -27.17 80.68 -10.37
C ALA A 119 -28.47 80.89 -11.14
N VAL A 120 -29.60 81.12 -10.46
CA VAL A 120 -30.86 81.45 -11.14
C VAL A 120 -30.78 82.80 -11.87
N GLU A 121 -30.23 83.84 -11.23
CA GLU A 121 -30.12 85.18 -11.82
C GLU A 121 -29.17 85.23 -13.03
N LEU A 122 -28.07 84.46 -12.99
CA LEU A 122 -27.02 84.45 -14.01
C LEU A 122 -27.13 83.29 -15.02
N GLY A 123 -28.13 82.42 -14.87
CA GLY A 123 -28.31 81.24 -15.73
C GLY A 123 -27.28 80.13 -15.53
N GLY A 124 -26.74 79.98 -14.32
CA GLY A 124 -25.84 78.91 -13.92
C GLY A 124 -26.55 77.56 -13.65
N ASP A 125 -25.76 76.52 -13.37
CA ASP A 125 -26.29 75.18 -13.09
C ASP A 125 -26.83 75.07 -11.65
N LEU A 126 -28.13 75.28 -11.51
CA LEU A 126 -28.82 75.13 -10.22
C LEU A 126 -28.83 73.66 -9.73
N ARG A 127 -28.76 72.67 -10.64
CA ARG A 127 -28.80 71.25 -10.27
C ARG A 127 -27.58 70.88 -9.45
N GLU A 128 -26.40 71.32 -9.87
CA GLU A 128 -25.15 71.09 -9.13
C GLU A 128 -25.23 71.63 -7.70
N ILE A 129 -25.78 72.84 -7.54
CA ILE A 129 -25.93 73.50 -6.24
C ILE A 129 -26.95 72.77 -5.36
N ILE A 130 -28.05 72.31 -5.95
CA ILE A 130 -29.09 71.54 -5.22
C ILE A 130 -28.56 70.18 -4.76
N MET A 131 -27.71 69.54 -5.57
CA MET A 131 -27.18 68.20 -5.28
C MET A 131 -25.97 68.22 -4.34
N ARG A 132 -25.30 69.36 -4.13
CA ARG A 132 -24.11 69.48 -3.26
C ARG A 132 -24.27 68.89 -1.85
N PRO A 133 -25.43 68.98 -1.16
CA PRO A 133 -25.63 68.35 0.15
C PRO A 133 -25.84 66.83 0.09
N VAL A 134 -26.08 66.27 -1.10
CA VAL A 134 -26.24 64.84 -1.31
C VAL A 134 -24.88 64.25 -1.64
N ASP A 135 -24.43 63.30 -0.83
CA ASP A 135 -23.20 62.55 -1.09
C ASP A 135 -23.45 61.50 -2.19
N THR A 136 -23.48 61.96 -3.44
CA THR A 136 -23.72 61.09 -4.60
C THR A 136 -22.57 60.13 -4.83
N GLU A 137 -21.34 60.51 -4.46
CA GLU A 137 -20.16 59.65 -4.62
C GLU A 137 -20.27 58.41 -3.74
N THR A 138 -20.55 58.58 -2.44
CA THR A 138 -20.75 57.44 -1.53
C THR A 138 -21.90 56.53 -1.98
N ILE A 139 -23.01 57.10 -2.45
CA ILE A 139 -24.15 56.31 -2.95
C ILE A 139 -23.77 55.54 -4.21
N GLU A 140 -23.03 56.16 -5.14
CA GLU A 140 -22.56 55.50 -6.36
C GLU A 140 -21.57 54.36 -6.06
N GLU A 141 -20.67 54.54 -5.09
CA GLU A 141 -19.77 53.48 -4.61
C GLU A 141 -20.54 52.29 -4.02
N GLU A 142 -21.53 52.55 -3.16
CA GLU A 142 -22.38 51.51 -2.57
C GLU A 142 -23.17 50.74 -3.65
N ILE A 143 -23.67 51.43 -4.68
CA ILE A 143 -24.34 50.80 -5.81
C ILE A 143 -23.40 49.85 -6.55
N VAL A 144 -22.16 50.26 -6.82
CA VAL A 144 -21.18 49.42 -7.52
C VAL A 144 -20.82 48.19 -6.69
N GLU A 145 -20.64 48.35 -5.38
CA GLU A 145 -20.37 47.22 -4.47
C GLU A 145 -21.52 46.20 -4.48
N LEU A 146 -22.77 46.67 -4.32
CA LEU A 146 -23.95 45.81 -4.32
C LEU A 146 -24.18 45.11 -5.66
N GLN A 147 -23.83 45.76 -6.77
CA GLN A 147 -23.90 45.14 -8.10
C GLN A 147 -22.86 44.02 -8.24
N ALA A 148 -21.63 44.23 -7.77
CA ALA A 148 -20.59 43.20 -7.79
C ALA A 148 -20.97 42.01 -6.89
N GLU A 149 -21.56 42.25 -5.72
CA GLU A 149 -22.06 41.19 -4.84
C GLU A 149 -23.19 40.39 -5.49
N ARG A 150 -24.13 41.06 -6.16
CA ARG A 150 -25.19 40.37 -6.93
C ARG A 150 -24.59 39.44 -7.97
N ASP A 151 -23.63 39.92 -8.76
CA ASP A 151 -23.05 39.15 -9.85
C ASP A 151 -22.27 37.92 -9.33
N ASP A 152 -21.57 38.01 -8.20
CA ASP A 152 -20.94 36.85 -7.51
C ASP A 152 -21.99 35.81 -7.08
N ILE A 153 -23.10 36.28 -6.49
CA ILE A 153 -24.18 35.39 -6.05
C ILE A 153 -24.82 34.68 -7.25
N GLU A 154 -25.04 35.38 -8.36
CA GLU A 154 -25.56 34.79 -9.60
C GLU A 154 -24.63 33.71 -10.15
N GLU A 155 -23.31 33.94 -10.21
CA GLU A 155 -22.33 32.94 -10.65
C GLU A 155 -22.36 31.68 -9.75
N ARG A 156 -22.46 31.87 -8.43
CA ARG A 156 -22.53 30.76 -7.46
C ARG A 156 -23.82 29.96 -7.60
N LEU A 157 -24.93 30.63 -7.91
CA LEU A 157 -26.21 29.95 -8.18
C LEU A 157 -26.11 29.09 -9.44
N ASP A 158 -25.51 29.62 -10.51
CA ASP A 158 -25.29 28.88 -11.76
C ASP A 158 -24.38 27.66 -11.55
N GLU A 159 -23.33 27.79 -10.74
CA GLU A 159 -22.47 26.65 -10.38
C GLU A 159 -23.27 25.56 -9.64
N LEU A 160 -24.05 25.94 -8.63
CA LEU A 160 -24.89 25.03 -7.86
C LEU A 160 -25.93 24.33 -8.72
N GLU A 161 -26.58 25.05 -9.64
CA GLU A 161 -27.48 24.43 -10.61
C GLU A 161 -26.75 23.42 -11.51
N SER A 162 -25.54 23.72 -11.95
CA SER A 162 -24.74 22.78 -12.75
C SER A 162 -24.41 21.50 -11.98
N LEU A 163 -24.08 21.62 -10.68
CA LEU A 163 -23.81 20.49 -9.81
C LEU A 163 -25.06 19.67 -9.56
N GLN A 164 -26.19 20.33 -9.33
CA GLN A 164 -27.49 19.67 -9.17
C GLN A 164 -27.87 18.87 -10.41
N ARG A 165 -27.60 19.38 -11.62
CA ARG A 165 -27.86 18.66 -12.88
C ARG A 165 -26.94 17.45 -13.07
N ARG A 166 -25.71 17.49 -12.54
CA ARG A 166 -24.73 16.38 -12.63
C ARG A 166 -24.92 15.31 -11.57
N LEU A 167 -25.58 15.64 -10.45
CA LEU A 167 -25.75 14.71 -9.33
C LEU A 167 -26.47 13.40 -9.73
N PRO A 168 -27.59 13.40 -10.48
CA PRO A 168 -28.26 12.17 -10.88
C PRO A 168 -27.37 11.25 -11.74
N ASP A 169 -26.60 11.82 -12.67
CA ASP A 169 -25.68 11.04 -13.52
C ASP A 169 -24.58 10.38 -12.68
N LEU A 170 -24.07 11.07 -11.66
CA LEU A 170 -23.09 10.53 -10.74
C LEU A 170 -23.67 9.44 -9.83
N GLU A 171 -24.92 9.61 -9.37
CA GLU A 171 -25.62 8.59 -8.60
C GLU A 171 -25.90 7.35 -9.42
N GLN A 172 -26.32 7.50 -10.68
CA GLN A 172 -26.51 6.39 -11.61
C GLN A 172 -25.19 5.66 -11.84
N ARG A 173 -24.12 6.39 -12.16
CA ARG A 173 -22.80 5.80 -12.39
C ARG A 173 -22.26 5.06 -11.16
N ARG A 174 -22.55 5.57 -9.95
CA ARG A 174 -22.19 4.87 -8.71
C ARG A 174 -22.93 3.54 -8.62
N THR A 175 -24.24 3.54 -8.85
CA THR A 175 -25.05 2.31 -8.84
C THR A 175 -24.54 1.30 -9.88
N ASP A 176 -24.31 1.74 -11.12
CA ASP A 176 -23.80 0.87 -12.20
C ASP A 176 -22.45 0.24 -11.81
N LEU A 177 -21.53 1.03 -11.25
CA LEU A 177 -20.23 0.52 -10.80
C LEU A 177 -20.35 -0.42 -9.60
N THR A 178 -21.33 -0.21 -8.71
CA THR A 178 -21.58 -1.14 -7.61
C THR A 178 -22.08 -2.48 -8.15
N GLU A 179 -23.01 -2.48 -9.10
CA GLU A 179 -23.50 -3.71 -9.74
C GLU A 179 -22.36 -4.43 -10.48
N GLU A 180 -21.52 -3.72 -11.22
CA GLU A 180 -20.35 -4.30 -11.90
C GLU A 180 -19.34 -4.94 -10.93
N ILE A 181 -19.14 -4.33 -9.75
CA ILE A 181 -18.29 -4.91 -8.69
C ILE A 181 -18.91 -6.19 -8.15
N GLU A 182 -20.21 -6.19 -7.82
CA GLU A 182 -20.91 -7.37 -7.29
C GLU A 182 -20.86 -8.55 -8.29
N ASP A 183 -21.09 -8.27 -9.57
CA ASP A 183 -20.99 -9.27 -10.64
C ASP A 183 -19.55 -9.82 -10.76
N THR A 184 -18.54 -8.93 -10.75
CA THR A 184 -17.13 -9.35 -10.83
C THR A 184 -16.70 -10.17 -9.61
N GLU A 185 -17.20 -9.83 -8.42
CA GLU A 185 -16.94 -10.60 -7.20
C GLU A 185 -17.56 -12.00 -7.25
N ALA A 186 -18.78 -12.12 -7.81
CA ALA A 186 -19.41 -13.41 -8.05
C ALA A 186 -18.63 -14.26 -9.06
N GLU A 187 -18.23 -13.68 -10.19
CA GLU A 187 -17.38 -14.36 -11.18
C GLU A 187 -16.05 -14.82 -10.59
N LEU A 188 -15.43 -13.99 -9.75
CA LEU A 188 -14.18 -14.33 -9.08
C LEU A 188 -14.33 -15.53 -8.16
N GLU A 189 -15.44 -15.62 -7.44
CA GLU A 189 -15.72 -16.75 -6.56
C GLU A 189 -15.98 -18.03 -7.36
N GLU A 190 -16.74 -17.97 -8.44
CA GLU A 190 -16.93 -19.11 -9.35
C GLU A 190 -15.59 -19.62 -9.91
N VAL A 191 -14.70 -18.71 -10.31
CA VAL A 191 -13.36 -19.07 -10.81
C VAL A 191 -12.51 -19.70 -9.70
N ARG A 192 -12.60 -19.23 -8.46
CA ARG A 192 -11.88 -19.84 -7.32
C ARG A 192 -12.38 -21.25 -7.04
N GLU A 193 -13.69 -21.45 -7.00
CA GLU A 193 -14.27 -22.78 -6.82
C GLU A 193 -13.84 -23.73 -7.95
N ALA A 194 -13.77 -23.23 -9.20
CA ALA A 194 -13.28 -24.00 -10.34
C ALA A 194 -11.78 -24.36 -10.20
N ILE A 195 -10.95 -23.45 -9.69
CA ILE A 195 -9.53 -23.74 -9.40
C ILE A 195 -9.40 -24.78 -8.29
N ASP A 196 -10.13 -24.63 -7.19
CA ASP A 196 -10.08 -25.58 -6.07
C ASP A 196 -10.52 -26.98 -6.49
N ALA A 197 -11.51 -27.09 -7.39
CA ALA A 197 -11.93 -28.36 -7.97
C ALA A 197 -10.84 -28.96 -8.88
N ALA A 198 -10.20 -28.15 -9.72
CA ALA A 198 -9.12 -28.60 -10.60
C ALA A 198 -7.88 -29.06 -9.80
N ASP A 199 -7.53 -28.35 -8.71
CA ASP A 199 -6.42 -28.74 -7.84
C ASP A 199 -6.67 -30.08 -7.14
N GLN A 200 -7.91 -30.36 -6.74
CA GLN A 200 -8.31 -31.67 -6.21
C GLN A 200 -8.16 -32.80 -7.24
N GLU A 201 -8.55 -32.55 -8.49
CA GLU A 201 -8.41 -33.53 -9.58
C GLU A 201 -6.93 -33.83 -9.88
N VAL A 202 -6.08 -32.80 -9.91
CA VAL A 202 -4.63 -32.95 -10.07
C VAL A 202 -4.01 -33.71 -8.90
N GLY A 203 -4.44 -33.40 -7.66
CA GLY A 203 -4.03 -34.14 -6.47
C GLY A 203 -4.35 -35.63 -6.57
N ALA A 204 -5.60 -35.96 -6.91
CA ALA A 204 -6.03 -37.34 -7.11
C ALA A 204 -5.23 -38.06 -8.21
N THR A 205 -4.89 -37.36 -9.30
CA THR A 205 -4.07 -37.92 -10.38
C THR A 205 -2.64 -38.22 -9.91
N ARG A 206 -2.04 -37.32 -9.13
CA ARG A 206 -0.69 -37.54 -8.56
C ARG A 206 -0.67 -38.68 -7.55
N ASP A 207 -1.71 -38.82 -6.73
CA ASP A 207 -1.83 -39.94 -5.79
C ASP A 207 -1.92 -41.28 -6.55
N GLN A 208 -2.70 -41.34 -7.63
CA GLN A 208 -2.77 -42.52 -8.51
C GLN A 208 -1.42 -42.83 -9.19
N GLU A 209 -0.68 -41.82 -9.63
CA GLU A 209 0.64 -41.99 -10.21
C GLU A 209 1.64 -42.55 -9.18
N ALA A 210 1.61 -42.05 -7.94
CA ALA A 210 2.45 -42.54 -6.85
C ALA A 210 2.11 -44.00 -6.47
N GLU A 211 0.83 -44.37 -6.42
CA GLU A 211 0.40 -45.76 -6.21
C GLU A 211 0.90 -46.69 -7.33
N LEU A 212 0.81 -46.24 -8.60
CA LEU A 212 1.31 -47.00 -9.73
C LEU A 212 2.84 -47.18 -9.69
N GLU A 213 3.58 -46.13 -9.35
CA GLU A 213 5.03 -46.19 -9.23
C GLU A 213 5.46 -47.13 -8.10
N ALA A 214 4.76 -47.11 -6.96
CA ALA A 214 4.97 -48.06 -5.87
C ALA A 214 4.71 -49.51 -6.30
N ALA A 215 3.60 -49.77 -7.01
CA ALA A 215 3.30 -51.11 -7.54
C ALA A 215 4.34 -51.58 -8.57
N LEU A 216 4.86 -50.68 -9.40
CA LEU A 216 5.94 -51.00 -10.34
C LEU A 216 7.27 -51.26 -9.62
N ALA A 217 7.55 -50.57 -8.52
CA ALA A 217 8.72 -50.84 -7.69
C ALA A 217 8.62 -52.24 -7.04
N GLU A 218 7.47 -52.57 -6.45
CA GLU A 218 7.20 -53.91 -5.89
C GLU A 218 7.31 -55.00 -6.98
N PHE A 219 6.77 -54.75 -8.17
CA PHE A 219 6.90 -55.69 -9.30
C PHE A 219 8.36 -55.92 -9.72
N ARG A 220 9.18 -54.86 -9.73
CA ARG A 220 10.62 -54.98 -10.05
C ARG A 220 11.37 -55.74 -8.97
N GLU A 221 11.05 -55.53 -7.69
CA GLU A 221 11.61 -56.27 -6.56
C GLU A 221 11.25 -57.75 -6.66
N ALA A 222 9.96 -58.08 -6.81
CA ALA A 222 9.51 -59.47 -6.98
C ALA A 222 10.15 -60.16 -8.20
N ARG A 223 10.41 -59.41 -9.28
CA ARG A 223 11.14 -59.94 -10.44
C ARG A 223 12.62 -60.19 -10.11
N SER A 224 13.28 -59.29 -9.38
CA SER A 224 14.66 -59.49 -8.92
C SER A 224 14.74 -60.74 -8.06
N ASP A 225 13.83 -60.89 -7.08
CA ASP A 225 13.75 -62.07 -6.22
C ASP A 225 13.56 -63.35 -7.04
N LEU A 226 12.73 -63.31 -8.08
CA LEU A 226 12.55 -64.44 -8.99
C LEU A 226 13.84 -64.77 -9.76
N GLU A 227 14.56 -63.76 -10.24
CA GLU A 227 15.85 -63.96 -10.92
C GLU A 227 16.90 -64.54 -9.97
N ASP A 228 16.95 -64.08 -8.72
CA ASP A 228 17.81 -64.62 -7.66
C ASP A 228 17.45 -66.07 -7.31
N VAL A 229 16.17 -66.38 -7.12
CA VAL A 229 15.71 -67.75 -6.89
C VAL A 229 16.07 -68.64 -8.08
N ARG A 230 15.93 -68.17 -9.32
CA ARG A 230 16.30 -68.94 -10.50
C ARG A 230 17.80 -69.19 -10.56
N TYR A 231 18.63 -68.19 -10.25
CA TYR A 231 20.08 -68.34 -10.15
C TYR A 231 20.49 -69.35 -9.07
N ASN A 232 19.85 -69.29 -7.90
CA ASN A 232 20.06 -70.27 -6.84
C ASN A 232 19.69 -71.68 -7.30
N VAL A 233 18.53 -71.84 -7.95
CA VAL A 233 18.10 -73.14 -8.50
C VAL A 233 19.07 -73.67 -9.56
N GLU A 234 19.64 -72.80 -10.40
CA GLU A 234 20.65 -73.19 -11.38
C GLU A 234 21.94 -73.65 -10.71
N THR A 235 22.43 -72.89 -9.72
CA THR A 235 23.61 -73.24 -8.91
C THR A 235 23.42 -74.57 -8.17
N GLU A 236 22.24 -74.80 -7.59
CA GLU A 236 21.90 -76.06 -6.93
C GLU A 236 21.83 -77.23 -7.92
N ARG A 237 21.33 -77.01 -9.15
CA ARG A 237 21.35 -78.04 -10.19
C ARG A 237 22.77 -78.38 -10.65
N GLU A 238 23.64 -77.38 -10.80
CA GLU A 238 25.06 -77.62 -11.09
C GLU A 238 25.74 -78.40 -9.95
N SER A 239 25.42 -78.05 -8.71
CA SER A 239 25.92 -78.75 -7.53
C SER A 239 25.43 -80.21 -7.47
N ILE A 240 24.17 -80.46 -7.79
CA ILE A 240 23.61 -81.81 -7.91
C ILE A 240 24.31 -82.58 -9.03
N ALA A 241 24.51 -81.97 -10.21
CA ALA A 241 25.20 -82.63 -11.32
C ALA A 241 26.65 -83.00 -10.95
N ALA A 242 27.36 -82.11 -10.27
CA ALA A 242 28.71 -82.40 -9.78
C ALA A 242 28.73 -83.55 -8.75
N LEU A 243 27.74 -83.60 -7.84
CA LEU A 243 27.58 -84.70 -6.89
C LEU A 243 27.21 -86.02 -7.59
N ASP A 244 26.35 -85.98 -8.61
CA ASP A 244 26.00 -87.17 -9.40
C ASP A 244 27.24 -87.70 -10.16
N ASP A 245 28.07 -86.81 -10.72
CA ASP A 245 29.35 -87.17 -11.34
C ASP A 245 30.31 -87.78 -10.31
N GLU A 246 30.42 -87.20 -9.11
CA GLU A 246 31.23 -87.74 -8.01
C GLU A 246 30.73 -89.13 -7.55
N VAL A 247 29.42 -89.32 -7.46
CA VAL A 247 28.81 -90.63 -7.17
C VAL A 247 29.15 -91.63 -8.27
N ALA A 248 29.05 -91.26 -9.55
CA ALA A 248 29.39 -92.15 -10.64
C ALA A 248 30.89 -92.51 -10.65
N GLU A 249 31.76 -91.56 -10.32
CA GLU A 249 33.20 -91.80 -10.13
C GLU A 249 33.45 -92.76 -8.97
N LEU A 250 32.84 -92.54 -7.81
CA LEU A 250 32.94 -93.43 -6.64
C LEU A 250 32.35 -94.82 -6.90
N GLU A 251 31.26 -94.95 -7.66
CA GLU A 251 30.68 -96.24 -8.06
C GLU A 251 31.60 -96.98 -9.05
N SER A 252 32.24 -96.26 -9.97
CA SER A 252 33.28 -96.83 -10.84
C SER A 252 34.47 -97.30 -9.99
N GLU A 253 34.92 -96.48 -9.05
CA GLU A 253 36.02 -96.81 -8.13
C GLU A 253 35.68 -98.05 -7.28
N LEU A 254 34.43 -98.17 -6.83
CA LEU A 254 33.90 -99.33 -6.11
C LEU A 254 33.81 -100.59 -6.99
N THR A 255 33.55 -100.44 -8.29
CA THR A 255 33.50 -101.54 -9.26
C THR A 255 34.91 -101.99 -9.65
N ASP A 256 35.84 -101.05 -9.75
CA ASP A 256 37.27 -101.31 -10.01
C ASP A 256 37.99 -101.87 -8.77
N LEU A 257 37.40 -101.71 -7.58
CA LEU A 257 37.78 -102.43 -6.38
C LEU A 257 37.50 -103.93 -6.57
N PRO A 258 38.49 -104.82 -6.37
CA PRO A 258 38.31 -106.25 -6.59
C PRO A 258 37.24 -106.84 -5.66
N GLU A 259 36.25 -107.52 -6.24
CA GLU A 259 35.11 -108.16 -5.54
C GLU A 259 35.54 -109.22 -4.49
N GLU A 260 36.78 -109.72 -4.55
CA GLU A 260 37.35 -110.63 -3.57
C GLU A 260 38.78 -110.22 -3.18
N PRO A 261 39.02 -109.73 -1.94
CA PRO A 261 40.36 -109.62 -1.36
C PRO A 261 41.05 -111.00 -1.17
N MET A 262 40.36 -112.08 -1.55
CA MET A 262 40.71 -113.47 -1.28
C MET A 262 41.38 -114.18 -2.46
N ALA A 263 41.48 -113.55 -3.65
CA ALA A 263 42.19 -114.13 -4.79
C ALA A 263 43.70 -114.32 -4.53
N GLU A 264 44.33 -113.39 -3.79
CA GLU A 264 45.73 -113.54 -3.35
C GLU A 264 45.93 -114.61 -2.27
N VAL A 265 44.87 -114.97 -1.52
CA VAL A 265 44.94 -115.99 -0.45
C VAL A 265 44.90 -117.42 -1.02
N GLY A 266 44.24 -117.62 -2.17
CA GLY A 266 44.21 -118.91 -2.88
C GLY A 266 45.56 -119.30 -3.47
N GLU A 267 46.28 -118.32 -4.05
CA GLU A 267 47.60 -118.53 -4.67
C GLU A 267 48.68 -118.86 -3.63
N VAL A 268 48.61 -118.23 -2.44
CA VAL A 268 49.50 -118.52 -1.32
C VAL A 268 49.22 -119.89 -0.68
N LYS A 269 47.96 -120.35 -0.64
CA LYS A 269 47.63 -121.71 -0.16
C LYS A 269 48.13 -122.82 -1.09
N GLY A 270 48.02 -122.63 -2.41
CA GLY A 270 48.56 -123.59 -3.40
C GLY A 270 50.09 -123.72 -3.31
N ARG A 271 50.80 -122.61 -3.07
CA ARG A 271 52.26 -122.60 -2.86
C ARG A 271 52.68 -123.38 -1.59
N ILE A 272 51.84 -123.38 -0.55
CA ILE A 272 52.10 -124.10 0.71
C ILE A 272 51.90 -125.61 0.55
N GLU A 273 50.93 -126.05 -0.25
CA GLU A 273 50.74 -127.49 -0.56
C GLU A 273 51.88 -128.02 -1.44
N GLU A 274 52.29 -127.28 -2.47
CA GLU A 274 53.41 -127.65 -3.35
C GLU A 274 54.73 -127.79 -2.56
N LEU A 275 54.98 -126.92 -1.57
CA LEU A 275 56.15 -127.01 -0.70
C LEU A 275 56.09 -128.17 0.31
N ARG A 276 54.90 -128.65 0.68
CA ARG A 276 54.72 -129.81 1.58
C ARG A 276 54.94 -131.14 0.84
N GLU A 277 54.42 -131.29 -0.38
CA GLU A 277 54.69 -132.47 -1.23
C GLU A 277 56.18 -132.56 -1.59
N ARG A 278 56.83 -131.41 -1.87
CA ARG A 278 58.28 -131.38 -2.15
C ARG A 278 59.09 -131.89 -0.95
N ARG A 279 58.67 -131.58 0.28
CA ARG A 279 59.32 -132.04 1.51
C ARG A 279 59.15 -133.54 1.73
N GLU A 280 57.95 -134.06 1.51
CA GLU A 280 57.63 -135.49 1.66
C GLU A 280 58.42 -136.35 0.66
N SER A 281 58.55 -135.90 -0.60
CA SER A 281 59.39 -136.59 -1.60
C SER A 281 60.89 -136.57 -1.26
N LEU A 282 61.36 -135.54 -0.54
CA LEU A 282 62.76 -135.46 -0.10
C LEU A 282 63.02 -136.37 1.10
N ASP A 283 62.06 -136.54 2.02
CA ASP A 283 62.16 -137.50 3.14
C ASP A 283 62.10 -138.97 2.64
N ASP A 284 61.31 -139.26 1.60
CA ASP A 284 61.32 -140.58 0.93
C ASP A 284 62.67 -140.85 0.23
N THR A 285 63.25 -139.84 -0.43
CA THR A 285 64.57 -139.95 -1.08
C THR A 285 65.71 -140.15 -0.07
N VAL A 286 65.62 -139.56 1.13
CA VAL A 286 66.58 -139.79 2.22
C VAL A 286 66.46 -141.21 2.79
N THR A 287 65.23 -141.74 2.86
CA THR A 287 64.96 -143.10 3.34
C THR A 287 65.45 -144.17 2.34
N ASP A 288 65.32 -143.90 1.04
CA ASP A 288 65.83 -144.78 -0.02
C ASP A 288 67.37 -144.72 -0.15
N LEU A 289 68.00 -143.56 0.09
CA LEU A 289 69.47 -143.45 0.13
C LEU A 289 70.09 -144.14 1.37
N GLN A 290 69.39 -144.17 2.51
CA GLN A 290 69.85 -144.92 3.69
C GLN A 290 69.78 -146.45 3.48
N LYS A 291 68.76 -146.95 2.77
CA LYS A 291 68.67 -148.39 2.40
C LYS A 291 69.71 -148.83 1.37
N VAL A 292 70.20 -147.94 0.52
CA VAL A 292 71.25 -148.24 -0.49
C VAL A 292 72.66 -148.23 0.11
N ILE A 293 72.88 -147.55 1.24
CA ILE A 293 74.17 -147.54 1.94
C ILE A 293 74.33 -148.79 2.82
N GLU A 294 73.28 -149.21 3.54
CA GLU A 294 73.28 -150.47 4.32
C GLU A 294 73.44 -151.73 3.43
N PHE A 295 72.82 -151.74 2.25
CA PHE A 295 72.91 -152.87 1.30
C PHE A 295 74.27 -152.96 0.58
N ASN A 296 74.99 -151.84 0.41
CA ASN A 296 76.34 -151.85 -0.18
C ASN A 296 77.43 -152.21 0.84
N GLU A 297 77.23 -151.95 2.13
CA GLU A 297 78.14 -152.42 3.18
C GLU A 297 78.01 -153.94 3.42
N GLU A 298 76.85 -154.55 3.14
CA GLU A 298 76.64 -156.00 3.31
C GLU A 298 77.09 -156.87 2.10
N MET A 299 77.28 -156.27 0.92
CA MET A 299 77.65 -156.96 -0.34
C MET A 299 79.16 -156.97 -0.66
N LEU A 300 80.03 -156.41 0.18
CA LEU A 300 81.48 -156.28 -0.10
C LEU A 300 82.43 -157.00 0.86
N GLU A 301 81.96 -157.88 1.75
CA GLU A 301 82.87 -158.66 2.62
C GLU A 301 82.58 -160.17 2.71
N GLY A 302 81.82 -160.72 1.77
CA GLY A 302 81.47 -162.14 1.74
C GLY A 302 81.61 -162.79 0.36
N ALA A 303 82.80 -163.34 0.10
CA ALA A 303 83.16 -164.22 -1.03
C ALA A 303 83.47 -163.49 -2.35
N SER A 304 84.53 -163.79 -3.10
CA SER A 304 85.51 -164.89 -3.06
C SER A 304 86.41 -164.62 -4.28
N SER A 305 87.73 -164.68 -4.16
CA SER A 305 88.45 -165.93 -4.45
C SER A 305 88.02 -166.57 -5.78
N GLU A 306 88.89 -166.42 -6.78
CA GLU A 306 89.06 -167.25 -7.98
C GLU A 306 88.39 -166.85 -9.31
N VAL A 307 88.94 -165.81 -9.95
CA VAL A 307 89.16 -165.71 -11.40
C VAL A 307 90.47 -164.90 -11.61
N ALA A 308 91.55 -165.34 -12.23
CA ALA A 308 91.95 -166.61 -12.83
C ALA A 308 93.48 -166.59 -12.99
N GLY A 309 94.18 -167.59 -12.44
CA GLY A 309 95.55 -167.90 -12.81
C GLY A 309 95.57 -168.62 -14.16
N ALA A 310 95.81 -167.88 -15.24
CA ALA A 310 96.08 -168.44 -16.57
C ALA A 310 96.88 -167.47 -17.46
N LEU A 311 98.06 -167.04 -16.98
CA LEU A 311 99.25 -166.77 -17.79
C LEU A 311 100.47 -167.13 -16.95
N ARG A 312 100.88 -168.40 -17.03
CA ARG A 312 102.19 -168.92 -16.60
C ARG A 312 103.06 -169.08 -17.85
N GLU A 313 104.36 -168.80 -17.66
CA GLU A 313 105.52 -169.04 -18.54
C GLU A 313 105.70 -168.06 -19.73
N ASP A 314 106.76 -167.26 -19.70
CA ASP A 314 108.09 -167.73 -20.14
C ASP A 314 109.23 -166.86 -19.58
N ASP A 315 110.38 -167.48 -19.35
CA ASP A 315 111.60 -166.95 -18.74
C ASP A 315 112.74 -166.99 -19.80
N GLY A 316 113.53 -165.92 -19.91
CA GLY A 316 114.85 -165.90 -20.57
C GLY A 316 114.94 -165.26 -21.97
N PRO A 317 116.08 -164.62 -22.34
CA PRO A 317 117.44 -164.84 -21.83
C PRO A 317 118.02 -163.74 -20.91
#